data_AF-A0A4R4ZFP7-F1
#
_entry.id   AF-A0A4R4ZFP7-F1
#
_cell.length_a   1.000
_cell.length_b   1.000
_cell.length_c   1.000
_cell.angle_alpha   90.00
_cell.angle_beta   90.00
_cell.angle_gamma   90.00
#
_symmetry.space_group_name_H-M   'P 1'
#
loop_
_entity.id
_entity.type
_entity.pdbx_description
1 polymer ?
#
loop_
_entity_poly.entity_id
_entity_poly.type
_entity_poly.pdbx_seq_one_letter_code
_entity_poly.pdbx_strand_id
1 'polypeptide(L)'
;MVMTVGVGFTAVEIREFVHAYYVQPRGQKLSWLAAQGVPYDRLRQWRTTVFEGDLDRRLVPREGSAMTVPSPKRTALEKARAAERAAHEAEVAALSKRIRELEGTNEALGKAIGLLHALNEHEPDEPPTSSDPSTS
;
A
#
# COMPACT_ATOMS: atom_id res chain seq x y z
N MET A 1 17.03 5.86 -5.72
CA MET A 1 15.69 6.36 -6.07
C MET A 1 15.70 7.86 -5.84
N VAL A 2 15.72 8.65 -6.91
CA VAL A 2 15.63 10.12 -6.80
C VAL A 2 14.15 10.44 -6.63
N MET A 3 13.75 10.93 -5.46
CA MET A 3 12.38 11.41 -5.26
C MET A 3 12.30 12.82 -5.86
N THR A 4 11.70 12.93 -7.04
CA THR A 4 11.39 14.22 -7.66
C THR A 4 10.25 14.87 -6.87
N VAL A 5 10.61 15.94 -6.19
CA VAL A 5 9.75 16.69 -5.30
C VAL A 5 8.85 17.64 -6.13
N GLY A 6 7.64 17.18 -6.44
CA GLY A 6 6.62 17.97 -7.15
C GLY A 6 5.81 18.88 -6.23
N VAL A 7 5.24 19.95 -6.78
CA VAL A 7 4.38 20.90 -6.06
C VAL A 7 3.07 20.21 -5.61
N GLY A 8 3.00 19.85 -4.33
CA GLY A 8 1.79 19.30 -3.70
C GLY A 8 2.06 18.17 -2.70
N PHE A 9 2.95 18.38 -1.73
CA PHE A 9 3.30 17.34 -0.76
C PHE A 9 2.09 16.83 0.03
N THR A 10 1.91 15.52 0.04
CA THR A 10 0.97 14.81 0.90
C THR A 10 1.50 14.72 2.34
N ALA A 11 0.61 14.46 3.31
CA ALA A 11 1.00 14.27 4.71
C ALA A 11 2.02 13.13 4.89
N VAL A 12 1.92 12.08 4.07
CA VAL A 12 2.85 10.95 4.09
C VAL A 12 4.23 11.39 3.63
N GLU A 13 4.33 12.08 2.50
CA GLU A 13 5.60 12.57 1.95
C GLU A 13 6.28 13.58 2.90
N ILE A 14 5.50 14.46 3.53
CA ILE A 14 6.05 15.40 4.54
C ILE A 14 6.64 14.63 5.73
N ARG A 15 5.94 13.60 6.23
CA ARG A 15 6.43 12.76 7.34
C ARG A 15 7.71 12.01 6.95
N GLU A 16 7.73 11.42 5.76
CA GLU A 16 8.90 10.71 5.23
C GLU A 16 10.10 11.64 5.05
N PHE A 17 9.88 12.83 4.51
CA PHE A 17 10.92 13.82 4.32
C PHE A 17 11.54 14.27 5.65
N VAL A 18 10.70 14.57 6.66
CA VAL A 18 11.16 14.95 8.00
C VAL A 18 11.95 13.79 8.62
N HIS A 19 11.50 12.54 8.48
CA HIS A 19 12.23 11.38 8.97
C HIS A 19 13.59 11.22 8.27
N ALA A 20 13.63 11.28 6.94
CA ALA A 20 14.85 11.18 6.16
C ALA A 20 15.89 12.24 6.55
N TYR A 21 15.45 13.46 6.90
CA TYR A 21 16.30 14.51 7.45
C TYR A 21 16.93 14.14 8.81
N TYR A 22 16.20 13.46 9.70
CA TYR A 22 16.73 13.09 11.01
C TYR A 22 17.72 11.93 10.96
N VAL A 23 17.55 11.00 10.01
CA VAL A 23 18.43 9.87 9.75
C VAL A 23 19.78 10.30 9.16
N GLN A 24 19.87 11.49 8.55
CA GLN A 24 21.12 11.96 7.98
C GLN A 24 22.26 12.07 9.02
N PRO A 25 23.51 11.72 8.64
CA PRO A 25 24.69 11.88 9.49
C PRO A 25 24.85 13.31 10.02
N ARG A 26 25.46 13.45 11.21
CA ARG A 26 25.81 14.76 11.76
C ARG A 26 26.69 15.52 10.76
N GLY A 27 26.36 16.79 10.50
CA GLY A 27 27.07 17.65 9.54
C GLY A 27 26.54 17.61 8.10
N GLN A 28 25.80 16.57 7.69
CA GLN A 28 25.31 16.43 6.31
C GLN A 28 23.86 16.91 6.11
N LYS A 29 23.20 17.33 7.19
CA LYS A 29 21.78 17.70 7.18
C LYS A 29 21.46 18.88 6.27
N LEU A 30 22.29 19.91 6.29
CA LEU A 30 22.09 21.12 5.48
C LEU A 30 22.40 20.87 4.01
N SER A 31 23.45 20.11 3.70
CA SER A 31 23.79 19.75 2.31
C SER A 31 22.76 18.80 1.70
N TRP A 32 22.30 17.81 2.47
CA TRP A 32 21.21 16.93 2.06
C TRP A 32 19.93 17.73 1.78
N LEU A 33 19.57 18.65 2.68
CA LEU A 33 18.39 19.50 2.50
C LEU A 33 18.48 20.38 1.25
N ALA A 34 19.65 20.98 1.00
CA ALA A 34 19.91 21.75 -0.22
C ALA A 34 19.81 20.88 -1.48
N ALA A 35 20.32 19.65 -1.44
CA ALA A 35 20.22 18.69 -2.54
C ALA A 35 18.76 18.27 -2.84
N GLN A 36 17.88 18.31 -1.83
CA GLN A 36 16.44 18.06 -2.03
C GLN A 36 15.68 19.29 -2.56
N GLY A 37 16.31 20.47 -2.67
CA GLY A 37 15.66 21.70 -3.13
C GLY A 37 14.60 22.25 -2.16
N VAL A 38 14.63 21.85 -0.89
CA VAL A 38 13.66 22.28 0.13
C VAL A 38 14.27 23.35 1.03
N PRO A 39 13.66 24.54 1.18
CA PRO A 39 14.19 25.57 2.06
C PRO A 39 14.04 25.18 3.54
N TYR A 40 14.97 25.64 4.38
CA TYR A 40 15.00 25.32 5.81
C TYR A 40 13.72 25.73 6.55
N ASP A 41 13.13 26.87 6.20
CA ASP A 41 11.89 27.34 6.83
C ASP A 41 10.70 26.41 6.55
N ARG A 42 10.67 25.82 5.35
CA ARG A 42 9.66 24.80 4.99
C ARG A 42 9.85 23.52 5.81
N LEU A 43 11.10 23.06 5.97
CA LEU A 43 11.40 21.95 6.88
C LEU A 43 11.02 22.27 8.33
N ARG A 44 11.27 23.49 8.80
CA ARG A 44 10.91 23.95 10.14
C ARG A 44 9.39 23.88 10.34
N GLN A 45 8.61 24.39 9.38
CA GLN A 45 7.16 24.31 9.39
C GLN A 45 6.67 22.85 9.41
N TRP A 46 7.24 21.98 8.56
CA TRP A 46 6.91 20.56 8.53
C TRP A 46 7.23 19.83 9.83
N ARG A 47 8.37 20.15 10.46
CA ARG A 47 8.70 19.61 11.77
C ARG A 47 7.65 19.99 12.81
N THR A 48 7.25 21.25 12.85
CA THR A 48 6.19 21.71 13.75
C THR A 48 4.87 21.00 13.46
N THR A 49 4.46 20.84 12.20
CA THR A 49 3.21 20.12 11.88
C THR A 49 3.29 18.61 12.13
N VAL A 50 4.47 17.99 12.03
CA VAL A 50 4.67 16.56 12.28
C VAL A 50 4.74 16.25 13.79
N PHE A 51 5.32 17.15 14.59
CA PHE A 51 5.56 16.90 16.03
C PHE A 51 4.60 17.61 16.98
N GLU A 52 4.02 18.73 16.56
CA GLU A 52 3.17 19.60 17.40
C GLU A 52 1.77 19.81 16.80
N GLY A 53 1.58 19.58 15.50
CA GLY A 53 0.31 19.72 14.79
C GLY A 53 -0.34 18.39 14.39
N ASP A 54 -1.52 18.51 13.78
CA ASP A 54 -2.21 17.40 13.11
C ASP A 54 -2.00 17.53 11.59
N LEU A 55 -1.06 16.73 11.09
CA LEU A 55 -0.68 16.75 9.68
C LEU A 55 -1.79 16.19 8.76
N ASP A 56 -2.62 15.28 9.28
CA ASP A 56 -3.72 14.68 8.52
C ASP A 56 -4.88 15.68 8.37
N ARG A 57 -5.01 16.61 9.31
CA ARG A 57 -5.94 17.75 9.24
C ARG A 57 -5.32 19.04 8.69
N ARG A 58 -4.06 19.02 8.25
CA ARG A 58 -3.28 20.20 7.81
C ARG A 58 -3.28 21.36 8.83
N LEU A 59 -3.43 21.05 10.11
CA LEU A 59 -3.48 22.05 11.17
C LEU A 59 -2.06 22.42 11.58
N VAL A 60 -1.64 23.63 11.19
CA VAL A 60 -0.40 24.23 11.69
C VAL A 60 -0.69 24.91 13.03
N PRO A 61 0.00 24.54 14.14
CA PRO A 61 -0.11 25.26 15.39
C PRO A 61 0.13 26.77 15.18
N ARG A 62 -0.73 27.62 15.74
CA ARG A 62 -0.53 29.08 15.71
C ARG A 62 0.77 29.42 16.43
N GLU A 63 1.54 30.35 15.88
CA GLU A 63 2.86 30.78 16.35
C GLU A 63 2.86 31.17 17.84
N GLY A 64 3.10 30.18 18.70
CA GLY A 64 3.47 30.36 20.09
C GLY A 64 4.79 29.64 20.29
N SER A 65 5.90 30.39 20.24
CA SER A 65 7.27 30.03 20.62
C SER A 65 7.68 28.56 20.39
N ALA A 66 8.49 28.31 19.34
CA ALA A 66 9.02 26.98 19.03
C ALA A 66 9.78 26.38 20.22
N MET A 67 9.16 25.42 20.91
CA MET A 67 9.84 24.61 21.91
C MET A 67 10.61 23.53 21.16
N THR A 68 11.91 23.36 21.45
CA THR A 68 12.68 22.27 20.84
C THR A 68 12.01 20.94 21.18
N VAL A 69 11.43 20.27 20.17
CA VAL A 69 10.75 18.98 20.34
C VAL A 69 11.66 18.00 21.10
N PRO A 70 11.27 17.55 22.31
CA PRO A 70 12.10 16.69 23.14
C PRO A 70 12.36 15.32 22.48
N SER A 71 13.57 14.79 22.67
CA SER A 71 14.00 13.48 22.15
C SER A 71 13.01 12.31 22.40
N PRO A 72 12.31 12.22 23.55
CA PRO A 72 11.33 11.15 23.81
C PRO A 72 10.13 11.15 22.85
N LYS A 73 9.72 12.33 22.36
CA LYS A 73 8.64 12.42 21.37
C LYS A 73 9.08 11.88 20.00
N ARG A 74 10.38 11.95 19.69
CA ARG A 74 10.95 11.40 18.44
C ARG A 74 10.96 9.88 18.46
N THR A 75 11.42 9.26 19.54
CA THR A 75 11.45 7.79 19.69
C THR A 75 10.06 7.17 19.80
N ALA A 76 9.09 7.85 20.42
CA ALA A 76 7.70 7.38 20.45
C ALA A 76 7.07 7.31 19.05
N LEU A 77 7.33 8.31 18.21
CA LEU A 77 6.88 8.34 16.82
C LEU A 77 7.52 7.21 15.99
N GLU A 78 8.82 6.99 16.15
CA GLU A 78 9.53 5.89 15.49
C GLU A 78 8.93 4.51 15.84
N LYS A 79 8.60 4.29 17.11
CA LYS A 79 7.95 3.04 17.57
C LYS A 79 6.54 2.88 17.00
N ALA A 80 5.72 3.93 17.03
CA ALA A 80 4.38 3.90 16.47
C ALA A 80 4.41 3.57 14.96
N ARG A 81 5.40 4.10 14.23
CA ARG A 81 5.59 3.83 12.80
C ARG A 81 6.08 2.42 12.50
N ALA A 82 6.95 1.86 13.34
CA ALA A 82 7.35 0.46 13.21
C ALA A 82 6.13 -0.46 13.39
N ALA A 83 5.25 -0.15 14.35
CA ALA A 83 4.02 -0.90 14.58
C ALA A 83 3.02 -0.76 13.41
N GLU A 84 2.82 0.46 12.89
CA GLU A 84 1.92 0.71 11.76
C GLU A 84 2.38 -0.02 10.49
N ARG A 85 3.69 0.04 10.16
CA ARG A 85 4.24 -0.71 9.02
C ARG A 85 4.10 -2.21 9.20
N ALA A 86 4.41 -2.74 10.39
CA ALA A 86 4.25 -4.15 10.68
C ALA A 86 2.80 -4.62 10.56
N ALA A 87 1.84 -3.80 11.01
CA ALA A 87 0.42 -4.09 10.88
C ALA A 87 -0.02 -4.10 9.40
N HIS A 88 0.41 -3.10 8.63
CA HIS A 88 0.09 -3.01 7.21
C HIS A 88 0.71 -4.17 6.40
N GLU A 89 1.97 -4.52 6.66
CA GLU A 89 2.62 -5.67 6.04
C GLU A 89 1.91 -6.98 6.37
N ALA A 90 1.44 -7.15 7.61
CA ALA A 90 0.66 -8.31 8.01
C ALA A 90 -0.70 -8.38 7.28
N GLU A 91 -1.36 -7.24 7.11
CA GLU A 91 -2.62 -7.15 6.35
C GLU A 91 -2.42 -7.49 4.87
N VAL A 92 -1.39 -6.94 4.23
CA VAL A 92 -1.05 -7.24 2.83
C VAL A 92 -0.73 -8.72 2.66
N ALA A 93 0.01 -9.32 3.58
CA ALA A 93 0.33 -10.75 3.55
C ALA A 93 -0.94 -11.61 3.69
N ALA A 94 -1.86 -11.26 4.60
CA ALA A 94 -3.11 -11.97 4.79
C ALA A 94 -4.02 -11.88 3.55
N LEU A 95 -4.17 -10.70 2.97
CA LEU A 95 -4.95 -10.47 1.76
C LEU A 95 -4.36 -11.20 0.55
N SER A 96 -3.04 -11.16 0.38
CA SER A 96 -2.34 -11.84 -0.71
C SER A 96 -2.52 -13.37 -0.61
N LYS A 97 -2.47 -13.92 0.60
CA LYS A 97 -2.76 -15.34 0.83
C LYS A 97 -4.19 -15.67 0.42
N ARG A 98 -5.15 -14.83 0.80
CA ARG A 98 -6.56 -15.06 0.48
C ARG A 98 -6.84 -15.01 -1.02
N ILE A 99 -6.20 -14.09 -1.74
CA ILE A 99 -6.28 -14.00 -3.21
C ILE A 99 -5.79 -15.30 -3.83
N ARG A 100 -4.62 -15.81 -3.43
CA ARG A 100 -4.06 -17.06 -3.95
C ARG A 100 -4.97 -18.26 -3.71
N GLU A 101 -5.60 -18.34 -2.54
CA GLU A 101 -6.59 -19.38 -2.24
C GLU A 101 -7.78 -19.30 -3.19
N LEU A 102 -8.34 -18.11 -3.40
CA LEU A 102 -9.47 -17.90 -4.29
C LEU A 102 -9.14 -18.20 -5.75
N GLU A 103 -7.97 -17.77 -6.22
CA GLU A 103 -7.46 -18.08 -7.56
C GLU A 103 -7.34 -19.59 -7.76
N GLY A 104 -6.79 -20.32 -6.79
CA GLY A 104 -6.70 -21.79 -6.84
C GLY A 104 -8.07 -22.47 -6.89
N THR A 105 -9.06 -21.98 -6.12
CA THR A 105 -10.43 -22.51 -6.18
C THR A 105 -11.08 -22.25 -7.53
N ASN A 106 -10.89 -21.05 -8.10
CA ASN A 106 -11.43 -20.70 -9.41
C ASN A 106 -10.79 -21.52 -10.53
N GLU A 107 -9.48 -21.79 -10.45
CA GLU A 107 -8.79 -22.66 -11.41
C GLU A 107 -9.35 -24.10 -11.37
N ALA A 108 -9.56 -24.65 -10.17
CA ALA A 108 -10.16 -25.96 -10.00
C ALA A 108 -11.60 -26.03 -10.55
N LEU A 109 -12.42 -25.01 -10.25
CA LEU A 109 -13.77 -24.89 -10.79
C LEU A 109 -13.77 -24.78 -12.32
N GLY A 110 -12.87 -23.96 -12.88
CA GLY A 110 -12.72 -23.83 -14.33
C GLY A 110 -12.35 -25.15 -15.01
N LYS A 111 -11.44 -25.93 -14.41
CA LYS A 111 -11.09 -27.28 -14.89
C LYS A 111 -12.28 -28.24 -14.82
N ALA A 112 -13.04 -28.23 -13.73
CA ALA A 112 -14.21 -29.09 -13.57
C ALA A 112 -15.32 -28.76 -14.59
N ILE A 113 -15.58 -27.47 -14.82
CA ILE A 113 -16.52 -27.02 -15.86
C ILE A 113 -16.03 -27.45 -17.24
N GLY A 114 -14.74 -27.29 -17.54
CA GLY A 114 -14.16 -27.74 -18.81
C GLY A 114 -14.30 -29.25 -19.03
N LEU A 115 -14.08 -30.06 -18.00
CA LEU A 115 -14.30 -31.52 -18.07
C LEU A 115 -15.77 -31.87 -18.28
N LEU A 116 -16.69 -31.20 -17.57
CA LEU A 116 -18.13 -31.40 -17.76
C LEU A 116 -18.57 -31.04 -19.18
N HIS A 117 -18.05 -29.93 -19.72
CA HIS A 117 -18.36 -29.52 -21.08
C HIS A 117 -17.86 -30.55 -22.11
N ALA A 118 -16.62 -31.03 -21.96
CA ALA A 118 -16.06 -32.07 -22.83
C ALA A 118 -16.84 -33.40 -22.75
N LEU A 119 -17.32 -33.76 -21.56
CA LEU A 119 -18.20 -34.93 -21.38
C LEU A 119 -19.57 -34.73 -22.05
N ASN A 120 -20.11 -33.51 -22.02
CA ASN A 120 -21.41 -33.18 -22.59
C ASN A 120 -21.36 -33.00 -24.12
N GLU A 121 -20.21 -32.63 -24.68
CA GLU A 121 -19.98 -32.67 -26.14
C GLU A 121 -19.84 -34.09 -26.70
N HIS A 122 -19.52 -35.06 -25.84
CA HIS A 122 -19.57 -36.51 -26.13
C HIS A 122 -20.96 -37.10 -25.84
N GLU A 123 -22.03 -36.35 -26.11
CA GLU A 123 -23.34 -36.97 -26.25
C GLU A 123 -23.21 -38.03 -27.35
N PRO A 124 -23.37 -39.33 -27.03
CA PRO A 124 -23.28 -40.36 -28.05
C PRO A 124 -24.35 -40.06 -29.09
N ASP A 125 -23.95 -39.97 -30.36
CA ASP A 125 -24.88 -39.95 -31.49
C ASP A 125 -26.04 -40.88 -31.15
N GLU A 126 -27.24 -40.30 -31.02
CA GLU A 126 -28.46 -41.07 -30.79
C GLU A 126 -28.41 -42.26 -31.75
N PRO A 127 -28.48 -43.52 -31.25
CA PRO A 127 -28.48 -44.66 -32.14
C PRO A 127 -29.62 -44.43 -33.13
N PRO A 128 -29.38 -44.65 -34.45
CA PRO A 128 -30.38 -44.34 -35.47
C PRO A 128 -31.67 -45.01 -35.04
N THR A 129 -32.74 -44.22 -34.97
CA THR A 129 -34.07 -44.77 -34.71
C THR A 129 -34.30 -45.79 -35.81
N SER A 130 -34.13 -47.07 -35.46
CA SER A 130 -34.47 -48.19 -36.32
C SER A 130 -35.96 -48.07 -36.54
N SER A 131 -36.34 -47.48 -37.67
CA SER A 131 -37.66 -47.62 -38.24
C SER A 131 -37.81 -49.09 -38.61
N ASP A 132 -38.10 -49.92 -37.60
CA ASP A 132 -38.36 -51.33 -37.79
C ASP A 132 -39.82 -51.50 -38.29
N PRO A 133 -40.06 -52.45 -39.20
CA PRO A 133 -41.20 -52.48 -40.10
C PRO A 133 -42.40 -53.19 -39.46
N SER A 134 -43.63 -52.76 -39.76
CA SER A 134 -44.78 -53.67 -39.88
C SER A 134 -46.09 -52.99 -40.31
N THR A 135 -46.53 -53.40 -41.51
CA THR A 135 -47.87 -53.94 -41.82
C THR A 135 -49.08 -53.00 -41.86
N SER A 136 -49.51 -52.67 -43.08
CA SER A 136 -50.87 -52.93 -43.60
C SER A 136 -50.87 -52.86 -45.13
#